data_AF-A0A497URT1-F1
#
_entry.id   AF-A0A497URT1-F1
#
_cell.length_a   1.000
_cell.length_b   1.000
_cell.length_c   1.000
_cell.angle_alpha   90.00
_cell.angle_beta   90.00
_cell.angle_gamma   90.00
#
_symmetry.space_group_name_H-M   'P 1'
#
loop_
_entity.id
_entity.type
_entity.pdbx_description
1 polymer ?
#
loop_
_entity_poly.entity_id
_entity_poly.type
_entity_poly.pdbx_seq_one_letter_code
_entity_poly.pdbx_strand_id
1 'polypeptide(L)'
;MEEKEFLKDEVLQKLGKRIKQIRIAKGYSSYEYFAYEHNISRAQYGRYEKGEDLRFSTLAKVIHAFGMTMDEFFSEGFEENEI
;
A
#
# COMPACT_ATOMS: atom_id res chain seq x y z
N MET A 1 -1.05 -10.52 30.23
CA MET A 1 -0.85 -10.27 28.79
C MET A 1 -1.35 -8.87 28.56
N GLU A 2 -0.45 -7.91 28.44
CA GLU A 2 -0.84 -6.57 27.96
C GLU A 2 -1.30 -6.76 26.51
N GLU A 3 -2.55 -6.41 26.25
CA GLU A 3 -3.07 -6.29 24.90
C GLU A 3 -2.16 -5.27 24.20
N LYS A 4 -1.33 -5.71 23.24
CA LYS A 4 -0.61 -4.79 22.36
C LYS A 4 -1.69 -3.92 21.71
N GLU A 5 -1.72 -2.63 22.07
CA GLU A 5 -2.67 -1.69 21.50
C GLU A 5 -2.60 -1.79 19.98
N PHE A 6 -3.75 -1.95 19.32
CA PHE A 6 -3.77 -2.05 17.86
C PHE A 6 -3.23 -0.75 17.25
N LEU A 7 -1.98 -0.77 16.80
CA LEU A 7 -1.31 0.38 16.19
C LEU A 7 -1.78 0.53 14.75
N LYS A 8 -3.03 1.02 14.58
CA LYS A 8 -3.64 1.35 13.30
C LYS A 8 -2.65 2.10 12.39
N ASP A 9 -1.98 3.10 12.94
CA ASP A 9 -1.05 3.95 12.19
C ASP A 9 0.17 3.16 11.71
N GLU A 10 0.71 2.22 12.51
CA GLU A 10 1.83 1.38 12.09
C GLU A 10 1.45 0.51 10.89
N VAL A 11 0.29 -0.14 10.95
CA VAL A 11 -0.21 -1.01 9.87
C VAL A 11 -0.44 -0.19 8.60
N LEU A 12 -1.01 1.01 8.71
CA LEU A 12 -1.21 1.90 7.57
C LEU A 12 0.11 2.42 6.98
N GLN A 13 1.11 2.71 7.81
CA GLN A 13 2.44 3.09 7.33
C GLN A 13 3.12 1.94 6.58
N LYS A 14 3.02 0.70 7.08
CA LYS A 14 3.52 -0.50 6.38
C LYS A 14 2.82 -0.67 5.03
N LEU A 15 1.50 -0.52 5.00
CA LEU A 15 0.72 -0.59 3.77
C LEU A 15 1.14 0.47 2.74
N GLY A 16 1.27 1.73 3.15
CA GLY A 16 1.70 2.81 2.26
C GLY A 16 3.12 2.61 1.72
N LYS A 17 4.03 2.13 2.57
CA LYS A 17 5.40 1.75 2.16
C LYS A 17 5.38 0.63 1.12
N ARG A 18 4.59 -0.43 1.33
CA ARG A 18 4.46 -1.56 0.41
C ARG A 18 3.95 -1.10 -0.96
N ILE A 19 2.88 -0.30 -1.00
CA ILE A 19 2.33 0.28 -2.24
C ILE A 19 3.41 1.06 -3.01
N LYS A 20 4.16 1.92 -2.30
CA LYS A 20 5.23 2.73 -2.90
C LYS A 20 6.38 1.89 -3.44
N GLN A 21 6.81 0.89 -2.68
CA GLN A 21 7.90 -0.01 -3.08
C GLN A 21 7.55 -0.77 -4.35
N ILE A 22 6.36 -1.37 -4.43
CA ILE A 22 5.91 -2.11 -5.61
C ILE A 22 5.81 -1.19 -6.83
N ARG A 23 5.25 0.01 -6.67
CA ARG A 23 5.18 1.00 -7.75
C ARG A 23 6.58 1.28 -8.32
N ILE A 24 7.55 1.57 -7.46
CA ILE A 24 8.93 1.87 -7.88
C ILE A 24 9.58 0.65 -8.55
N ALA A 25 9.38 -0.55 -7.98
CA ALA A 25 9.91 -1.79 -8.54
C ALA A 25 9.35 -2.10 -9.95
N LYS A 26 8.13 -1.64 -10.25
CA LYS A 26 7.52 -1.71 -11.58
C LYS A 26 7.97 -0.62 -12.56
N GLY A 27 8.93 0.22 -12.17
CA GLY A 27 9.52 1.25 -13.02
C GLY A 27 8.79 2.59 -13.01
N TYR A 28 7.73 2.76 -12.21
CA TYR A 28 7.03 4.03 -12.09
C TYR A 28 7.77 4.93 -11.09
N SER A 29 8.52 5.92 -11.57
CA SER A 29 9.16 6.93 -10.71
C SER A 29 8.15 7.94 -10.14
N SER A 30 7.07 8.22 -10.88
CA SER A 30 5.99 9.12 -10.50
C SER A 30 4.73 8.37 -10.09
N TYR A 31 4.22 8.65 -8.89
CA TYR A 31 2.94 8.13 -8.43
C TYR A 31 1.76 8.71 -9.21
N GLU A 32 1.90 9.92 -9.76
CA GLU A 32 0.86 10.53 -10.59
C GLU A 32 0.70 9.78 -11.91
N TYR A 33 1.81 9.35 -12.51
CA TYR A 33 1.80 8.60 -13.75
C TYR A 33 1.16 7.22 -13.55
N PHE A 34 1.56 6.49 -12.49
CA PHE A 34 0.92 5.21 -12.12
C PHE A 34 -0.58 5.36 -11.90
N ALA A 35 -0.99 6.36 -11.11
CA ALA A 35 -2.40 6.58 -10.82
C ALA A 35 -3.20 6.93 -12.07
N TYR A 36 -2.64 7.76 -12.97
CA TYR A 36 -3.28 8.10 -14.24
C TYR A 36 -3.48 6.87 -15.13
N GLU A 37 -2.42 6.08 -15.33
CA GLU A 37 -2.46 4.88 -16.20
C GLU A 37 -3.49 3.85 -15.73
N HIS A 38 -3.63 3.68 -14.42
CA HIS A 38 -4.56 2.71 -13.83
C HIS A 38 -5.92 3.30 -13.44
N ASN A 39 -6.26 4.52 -13.90
CA ASN A 39 -7.53 5.20 -13.63
C ASN A 39 -7.84 5.36 -12.12
N ILE A 40 -6.82 5.66 -11.33
CA ILE A 40 -6.91 5.95 -9.90
C ILE A 40 -6.74 7.46 -9.69
N SER A 41 -7.46 8.05 -8.73
CA SER A 41 -7.27 9.45 -8.38
C SER A 41 -5.83 9.69 -7.90
N ARG A 42 -5.08 10.54 -8.62
CA ARG A 42 -3.70 10.93 -8.29
C ARG A 42 -3.56 11.44 -6.85
N ALA A 43 -4.49 12.28 -6.43
CA ALA A 43 -4.51 12.84 -5.08
C ALA A 43 -4.75 11.78 -4.01
N GLN A 44 -5.57 10.76 -4.29
CA GLN A 44 -5.82 9.67 -3.35
C GLN A 44 -4.63 8.71 -3.31
N TYR A 45 -4.10 8.34 -4.47
CA TYR A 45 -2.96 7.42 -4.57
C TYR A 45 -1.73 7.97 -3.82
N GLY A 46 -1.44 9.26 -3.96
CA GLY A 46 -0.37 9.91 -3.20
C GLY A 46 -0.60 9.94 -1.67
N ARG A 47 -1.84 9.80 -1.19
CA ARG A 47 -2.15 9.67 0.25
C ARG A 47 -1.99 8.23 0.74
N TYR A 48 -2.32 7.25 -0.10
CA TYR A 48 -2.10 5.84 0.21
C TYR A 48 -0.61 5.55 0.44
N GLU A 49 0.28 6.10 -0.39
CA GLU A 49 1.73 5.95 -0.18
C GLU A 49 2.28 6.63 1.09
N LYS A 50 1.49 7.51 1.72
CA LYS A 50 1.81 8.17 2.99
C LYS A 50 1.17 7.47 4.20
N GLY A 51 0.48 6.35 3.98
CA GLY A 51 -0.22 5.61 5.03
C GLY A 51 -1.55 6.22 5.43
N GLU A 52 -2.26 6.91 4.53
CA GLU A 52 -3.66 7.24 4.76
C GLU A 52 -4.54 6.00 4.57
N ASP A 53 -5.59 5.91 5.37
CA ASP A 53 -6.57 4.83 5.32
C ASP A 53 -7.27 4.75 3.95
N LEU A 54 -7.67 3.54 3.56
CA LEU A 54 -8.40 3.29 2.33
C LEU A 54 -9.42 2.16 2.48
N ARG A 55 -10.50 2.25 1.71
CA ARG A 55 -11.47 1.16 1.63
C ARG A 55 -10.81 -0.09 1.04
N PHE A 56 -11.18 -1.26 1.55
CA PHE A 56 -10.67 -2.54 1.04
C PHE A 56 -10.89 -2.73 -0.47
N SER A 57 -12.02 -2.26 -1.01
CA SER A 57 -12.28 -2.29 -2.46
C SER A 57 -11.31 -1.41 -3.26
N THR A 58 -10.83 -0.31 -2.69
CA THR A 58 -9.77 0.49 -3.29
C THR A 58 -8.44 -0.25 -3.24
N LEU A 59 -8.13 -0.90 -2.12
CA LEU A 59 -6.91 -1.70 -1.98
C LEU A 59 -6.88 -2.82 -3.02
N ALA A 60 -7.99 -3.54 -3.20
CA ALA A 60 -8.11 -4.57 -4.23
C ALA A 60 -7.86 -4.03 -5.65
N LYS A 61 -8.36 -2.82 -5.96
CA LYS A 61 -8.07 -2.16 -7.25
C LYS A 61 -6.59 -1.82 -7.42
N VAL A 62 -5.93 -1.33 -6.36
CA VAL A 62 -4.49 -1.01 -6.38
C VAL A 62 -3.67 -2.28 -6.59
N ILE A 63 -3.97 -3.36 -5.86
CA ILE A 63 -3.30 -4.65 -5.99
C ILE A 63 -3.48 -5.23 -7.41
N HIS A 64 -4.70 -5.16 -7.94
CA HIS A 64 -4.97 -5.55 -9.32
C HIS A 64 -4.23 -4.68 -10.35
N ALA A 65 -4.10 -3.36 -10.11
CA ALA A 65 -3.31 -2.47 -10.96
C ALA A 65 -1.82 -2.83 -10.97
N PHE A 66 -1.31 -3.38 -9.87
CA PHE A 66 0.03 -4.00 -9.86
C PHE A 66 0.09 -5.34 -10.61
N GLY A 67 -1.03 -5.92 -11.04
CA GLY A 67 -1.05 -7.25 -11.65
C GLY A 67 -0.61 -8.33 -10.66
N MET A 68 -0.96 -8.16 -9.38
CA MET A 68 -0.64 -9.09 -8.30
C MET A 68 -1.93 -9.66 -7.70
N THR A 69 -1.81 -10.83 -7.07
CA THR A 69 -2.81 -11.39 -6.16
C THR A 69 -2.69 -10.75 -4.77
N MET A 70 -3.69 -11.00 -3.92
CA MET A 70 -3.64 -10.58 -2.51
C MET A 70 -2.48 -11.25 -1.76
N ASP A 71 -2.26 -12.54 -2.00
CA ASP A 71 -1.20 -13.32 -1.35
C ASP A 71 0.19 -12.74 -1.64
N GLU A 72 0.50 -12.51 -2.92
CA GLU A 72 1.77 -11.88 -3.34
C GLU A 72 1.94 -10.46 -2.79
N PHE A 73 0.83 -9.71 -2.63
CA PHE A 73 0.92 -8.35 -2.08
C PHE A 73 1.31 -8.38 -0.61
N PHE A 74 0.69 -9.27 0.18
CA PHE A 74 0.85 -9.36 1.63
C PHE A 74 1.98 -10.28 2.08
N SER A 75 2.67 -10.98 1.17
CA SER A 75 3.78 -11.87 1.51
C SER A 75 5.02 -11.15 2.06
N GLU A 76 5.09 -9.83 1.96
CA GLU A 76 6.22 -9.01 2.41
C GLU A 76 5.77 -7.64 2.93
N GLY A 77 6.56 -7.03 3.82
CA GLY A 77 6.39 -5.65 4.29
C GLY A 77 5.46 -5.51 5.50
N PHE A 78 4.97 -6.64 6.02
CA PHE A 78 4.10 -6.73 7.20
C PHE A 78 4.72 -7.54 8.34
N GLU A 79 6.02 -7.79 8.30
CA GLU A 79 6.75 -8.51 9.33
C GLU A 79 6.71 -7.75 10.68
N GLU A 80 6.64 -8.50 11.77
CA GLU A 80 6.93 -7.97 13.10
C GLU A 80 8.44 -7.89 13.23
N ASN A 81 9.00 -6.67 13.22
CA ASN A 81 10.36 -6.50 13.69
C ASN A 81 10.30 -6.64 15.21
N GLU A 82 10.74 -7.79 15.74
CA GLU A 82 11.11 -7.88 17.15
C GLU A 82 12.20 -6.83 17.40
N ILE A 83 11.88 -5.81 18.20
CA ILE A 83 12.88 -4.93 18.82
C ILE A 83 13.33 -5.60 20.12
#